data_AF-A0A7C7HVV1-F1
#
_entry.id   AF-A0A7C7HVV1-F1
#
_cell.length_a   1.000
_cell.length_b   1.000
_cell.length_c   1.000
_cell.angle_alpha   90.00
_cell.angle_beta   90.00
_cell.angle_gamma   90.00
#
_symmetry.space_group_name_H-M   'P 1'
#
loop_
_entity.id
_entity.type
_entity.pdbx_description
1 polymer ?
#
loop_
_entity_poly.entity_id
_entity_poly.type
_entity_poly.pdbx_seq_one_letter_code
_entity_poly.pdbx_strand_id
1 'polypeptide(L)'
;MLRKRNLYDPDSNQPFALSRTKIEDFIRCPRCFYLDRRLGVGRPPGFPFNLNSAVDELLKREFDTYRAGGVPHPYMVEAGIDA
;
A
#
# COMPACT_ATOMS: atom_id res chain seq x y z
N MET A 1 -7.41 -5.42 21.01
CA MET A 1 -8.85 -5.25 20.72
C MET A 1 -9.11 -5.68 19.28
N LEU A 2 -10.21 -6.40 19.00
CA LEU A 2 -10.55 -6.81 17.63
C LEU A 2 -10.89 -5.59 16.76
N ARG A 3 -10.37 -5.58 15.54
CA ARG A 3 -10.65 -4.51 14.58
C ARG A 3 -12.10 -4.61 14.09
N LYS A 4 -12.86 -3.51 14.13
CA LYS A 4 -14.27 -3.46 13.69
C LYS A 4 -14.50 -2.87 12.30
N ARG A 5 -13.54 -2.10 11.76
CA ARG A 5 -13.65 -1.45 10.44
C ARG A 5 -13.01 -2.29 9.34
N ASN A 6 -13.49 -2.13 8.10
CA ASN A 6 -12.93 -2.77 6.90
C ASN A 6 -12.87 -4.31 7.03
N LEU A 7 -13.97 -4.88 7.50
CA LEU A 7 -14.23 -6.32 7.53
C LEU A 7 -15.10 -6.69 6.34
N TYR A 8 -14.87 -7.89 5.82
CA TYR A 8 -15.68 -8.47 4.76
C TYR A 8 -17.06 -8.86 5.30
N ASP A 9 -18.09 -8.47 4.57
CA ASP A 9 -19.48 -8.78 4.85
C ASP A 9 -20.09 -9.56 3.67
N PRO A 10 -20.42 -10.86 3.82
CA PRO A 10 -20.97 -11.69 2.76
C PRO A 10 -22.41 -11.32 2.42
N ASP A 11 -23.12 -10.63 3.32
CA ASP A 11 -24.50 -10.18 3.07
C ASP A 11 -24.53 -8.85 2.30
N SER A 12 -23.36 -8.20 2.14
CA SER A 12 -23.22 -6.98 1.37
C SER A 12 -22.99 -7.29 -0.11
N ASN A 13 -23.80 -6.67 -0.97
CA ASN A 13 -23.64 -6.72 -2.43
C ASN A 13 -22.55 -5.76 -2.95
N GLN A 14 -21.88 -5.02 -2.07
CA GLN A 14 -20.83 -4.09 -2.48
C GLN A 14 -19.50 -4.82 -2.66
N PRO A 15 -18.72 -4.50 -3.71
CA PRO A 15 -17.37 -5.04 -3.87
C PRO A 15 -16.50 -4.75 -2.64
N PHE A 16 -15.79 -5.76 -2.15
CA PHE A 16 -14.86 -5.61 -1.05
C PHE A 16 -13.45 -5.36 -1.56
N ALA A 17 -12.92 -4.16 -1.33
CA ALA A 17 -11.59 -3.77 -1.78
C ALA A 17 -10.49 -4.57 -1.05
N LEU A 18 -9.61 -5.21 -1.83
CA LEU A 18 -8.43 -5.92 -1.33
C LEU A 18 -7.17 -5.28 -1.89
N SER A 19 -6.16 -5.12 -1.04
CA SER A 19 -4.82 -4.76 -1.49
C SER A 19 -4.06 -5.99 -2.00
N ARG A 20 -3.03 -5.78 -2.82
CA ARG A 20 -2.11 -6.83 -3.27
C ARG A 20 -1.59 -7.69 -2.11
N THR A 21 -1.13 -7.06 -1.03
CA THR A 21 -0.64 -7.76 0.17
C THR A 21 -1.70 -8.69 0.77
N LYS A 22 -2.99 -8.35 0.68
CA LYS A 22 -4.06 -9.21 1.19
C LYS A 22 -4.32 -10.42 0.32
N ILE A 23 -4.10 -10.31 -0.99
CA ILE A 23 -4.11 -11.46 -1.89
C ILE A 23 -2.92 -12.38 -1.58
N GLU A 24 -1.73 -11.82 -1.39
CA GLU A 24 -0.55 -12.59 -0.96
C GLU A 24 -0.76 -13.28 0.42
N ASP A 25 -1.42 -12.59 1.37
CA ASP A 25 -1.80 -13.17 2.67
C ASP A 25 -2.73 -14.38 2.51
N PHE A 26 -3.71 -14.30 1.60
CA PHE A 26 -4.62 -15.41 1.29
C PHE A 26 -3.88 -16.60 0.69
N ILE A 27 -3.02 -16.36 -0.30
CA ILE A 27 -2.19 -17.42 -0.93
C ILE A 27 -1.31 -18.10 0.12
N ARG A 28 -0.71 -17.33 1.04
CA ARG A 28 0.16 -17.86 2.10
C ARG A 28 -0.61 -18.63 3.17
N CYS A 29 -1.77 -18.14 3.58
CA CYS A 29 -2.58 -18.74 4.64
C CYS A 29 -4.05 -18.31 4.53
N PRO A 30 -4.91 -19.10 3.86
CA PRO A 30 -6.33 -18.78 3.71
C PRO A 30 -7.06 -18.60 5.04
N ARG A 31 -6.73 -19.44 6.04
CA ARG A 31 -7.29 -19.34 7.40
C ARG A 31 -6.93 -18.00 8.05
N CYS A 32 -5.68 -17.57 7.97
CA CYS A 32 -5.22 -16.31 8.55
C CYS A 32 -5.90 -15.11 7.87
N PHE A 33 -6.06 -15.17 6.55
CA PHE A 33 -6.80 -14.17 5.79
C PHE A 33 -8.26 -14.08 6.25
N TYR A 34 -8.94 -15.22 6.45
CA TYR A 34 -10.31 -15.24 6.96
C TYR A 34 -10.40 -14.62 8.36
N LEU A 35 -9.51 -14.99 9.28
CA LEU A 35 -9.45 -14.42 10.62
C LEU A 35 -9.28 -12.89 10.59
N ASP A 36 -8.45 -12.36 9.70
CA ASP A 36 -8.20 -10.92 9.56
C ASP A 36 -9.35 -10.17 8.87
N ARG A 37 -9.82 -10.68 7.72
CA ARG A 37 -10.82 -10.01 6.89
C ARG A 37 -12.24 -10.22 7.38
N ARG A 38 -12.60 -11.37 7.94
CA ARG A 38 -13.96 -11.65 8.44
C ARG A 38 -14.09 -11.43 9.95
N LEU A 39 -13.10 -11.86 10.74
CA LEU A 39 -13.20 -11.85 12.21
C LEU A 39 -12.42 -10.72 12.90
N GLY A 40 -11.66 -9.92 12.15
CA GLY A 40 -10.93 -8.76 12.69
C GLY A 40 -9.69 -9.11 13.52
N VAL A 41 -9.20 -10.35 13.44
CA VAL A 41 -7.95 -10.81 14.05
C VAL A 41 -6.82 -10.68 13.04
N GLY A 42 -6.17 -9.51 13.04
CA GLY A 42 -5.00 -9.26 12.19
C GLY A 42 -3.74 -9.93 12.71
N ARG A 43 -2.75 -10.10 11.84
CA ARG A 43 -1.38 -10.44 12.25
C ARG A 43 -0.78 -9.30 13.08
N PRO A 44 0.11 -9.59 14.05
CA PRO A 44 0.90 -8.55 14.69
C PRO A 44 1.60 -7.67 13.64
N PRO A 45 1.61 -6.34 13.81
CA PRO A 45 2.30 -5.47 12.88
C PRO A 45 3.81 -5.75 12.93
N GLY A 46 4.46 -5.72 11.76
CA GLY A 46 5.92 -5.69 11.69
C GLY A 46 6.49 -4.34 12.13
N PHE A 47 7.80 -4.19 12.02
CA PHE A 47 8.46 -2.90 12.26
C PHE A 47 8.00 -1.85 11.24
N PRO A 48 7.83 -0.59 11.66
CA PRO A 48 7.44 0.47 10.75
C PRO A 48 8.59 0.82 9.79
N PHE A 49 8.26 1.05 8.52
CA PHE A 49 9.23 1.44 7.46
C PHE A 49 9.43 2.96 7.39
N ASN A 50 9.56 3.62 8.55
CA ASN A 50 9.55 5.09 8.64
C ASN A 50 10.63 5.75 7.77
N LEU A 51 11.84 5.19 7.74
CA LEU A 51 12.92 5.72 6.92
C LEU A 51 12.59 5.66 5.43
N ASN A 52 12.10 4.52 4.95
CA ASN A 52 11.73 4.35 3.54
C ASN A 52 10.56 5.26 3.16
N SER A 53 9.54 5.37 4.02
CA SER A 53 8.43 6.31 3.81
C SER A 53 8.89 7.76 3.74
N ALA A 54 9.81 8.18 4.61
CA ALA A 54 10.35 9.53 4.59
C ALA A 54 11.16 9.82 3.31
N VAL A 55 11.97 8.86 2.86
CA VAL A 55 12.73 8.99 1.61
C VAL A 55 11.79 9.10 0.41
N ASP A 56 10.77 8.25 0.32
CA ASP A 56 9.76 8.29 -0.75
C ASP A 56 9.02 9.64 -0.77
N GLU A 57 8.63 10.14 0.41
CA GLU A 57 7.95 11.42 0.54
C GLU A 57 8.82 12.60 0.08
N LEU A 58 10.10 12.63 0.48
CA LEU A 58 11.04 13.67 0.07
C LEU A 58 11.31 13.63 -1.44
N LEU A 59 11.56 12.44 -1.99
CA LEU A 59 11.80 12.24 -3.42
C LEU A 59 10.57 12.64 -4.24
N LYS A 60 9.37 12.30 -3.77
CA LYS A 60 8.13 12.70 -4.42
C LYS A 60 7.98 14.22 -4.47
N ARG A 61 8.24 14.92 -3.36
CA ARG A 61 8.16 16.40 -3.30
C ARG A 61 9.14 17.06 -4.27
N GLU A 62 10.35 16.51 -4.38
CA GLU A 62 11.34 16.96 -5.36
C GLU A 62 10.79 16.79 -6.78
N PHE A 63 10.38 15.58 -7.17
CA PHE A 63 9.81 15.31 -8.49
C PHE A 63 8.56 16.14 -8.80
N ASP A 64 7.70 16.38 -7.82
CA ASP A 64 6.50 17.19 -7.97
C ASP A 64 6.87 18.66 -8.29
N THR A 65 7.99 19.17 -7.77
CA THR A 65 8.52 20.51 -8.09
C THR A 65 8.97 20.61 -9.56
N TYR A 66 9.73 19.62 -10.04
CA TYR A 66 10.15 19.56 -11.46
C TYR A 66 8.95 19.38 -12.40
N ARG A 67 7.98 18.52 -12.02
CA ARG A 67 6.76 18.29 -12.79
C ARG A 67 5.92 19.56 -12.94
N ALA A 68 5.79 20.36 -11.87
CA ALA A 68 5.09 21.64 -11.93
C ALA A 68 5.77 22.64 -12.88
N GLY A 69 7.10 22.56 -13.02
CA GLY A 69 7.88 23.35 -13.98
C GLY A 69 7.91 22.78 -15.41
N GLY A 70 7.31 21.61 -15.66
CA GLY A 70 7.33 20.96 -16.98
C GLY A 70 8.73 20.53 -17.44
N VAL A 71 9.67 20.38 -16.51
CA VAL A 71 11.06 19.99 -16.79
C VAL A 71 11.32 18.58 -16.28
N PRO A 72 12.08 17.75 -17.01
CA PRO A 72 12.45 16.42 -16.54
C PRO A 72 13.38 16.53 -15.33
N HIS A 73 13.22 15.62 -14.37
CA HIS A 73 14.09 15.53 -13.21
C HIS A 73 15.52 15.14 -13.65
N PRO A 74 16.60 15.65 -13.03
CA PRO A 74 17.99 15.32 -13.40
C PRO A 74 18.27 13.82 -13.54
N TYR A 75 17.80 13.01 -12.58
CA TYR A 75 17.91 11.55 -12.66
C TYR A 75 17.27 10.92 -13.90
N MET A 76 16.17 11.49 -14.43
CA MET A 76 15.56 10.98 -15.66
C MET A 76 16.45 11.28 -16.86
N VAL A 77 17.01 12.50 -16.91
CA VAL A 77 17.92 12.92 -17.98
C VAL A 77 19.20 12.08 -17.97
N GLU A 78 19.83 11.92 -16.82
CA GLU A 78 21.05 11.12 -16.64
C GLU A 78 20.83 9.65 -17.00
N ALA A 79 19.64 9.10 -16.72
CA ALA A 79 19.30 7.72 -17.04
C ALA A 79 18.74 7.54 -18.46
N GLY A 80 18.58 8.60 -19.26
CA GLY A 80 17.98 8.54 -20.60
C GLY A 80 16.52 8.08 -20.60
N ILE A 81 15.77 8.39 -19.53
CA ILE A 81 14.36 8.02 -19.37
C ILE A 81 13.47 9.10 -19.99
N ASP A 82 12.64 8.70 -20.95
CA ASP A 82 11.56 9.52 -21.54
C ASP A 82 10.22 9.08 -20.94
N ALA A 83 9.66 9.90 -20.04
CA ALA A 83 8.44 9.59 -19.28
C ALA A 83 7.57 10.83 -19.04
#